data_AF-A0A6G3QEA3-F1
#
_entry.id   AF-A0A6G3QEA3-F1
#
_cell.length_a   1.000
_cell.length_b   1.000
_cell.length_c   1.000
_cell.angle_alpha   90.00
_cell.angle_beta   90.00
_cell.angle_gamma   90.00
#
_symmetry.space_group_name_H-M   'P 1'
#
loop_
_entity.id
_entity.type
_entity.pdbx_description
1 polymer ?
#
loop_
_entity_poly.entity_id
_entity_poly.type
_entity_poly.pdbx_seq_one_letter_code
_entity_poly.pdbx_strand_id
1 'polypeptide(L)'
;MSDRRWVREESRITWEAMSRSEHAAIVRAALKGESTKDSATALLALHWAWAVIGSPGARRRYPWQDVFLDVRPTAFLTDIYDGKPRNDVRTYVRRDARRVEAAYLPFLESLGVETAENSRAVPKGCANTARTRTEHPQP
;
A
#
# COMPACT_ATOMS: atom_id res chain seq x y z
N MET A 1 -19.24 13.98 -5.33
CA MET A 1 -18.34 13.85 -4.16
C MET A 1 -17.36 12.73 -4.46
N SER A 2 -16.10 13.08 -4.75
CA SER A 2 -15.08 12.14 -5.20
C SER A 2 -14.72 11.20 -4.04
N ASP A 3 -15.22 9.99 -4.12
CA ASP A 3 -14.85 8.90 -3.22
C ASP A 3 -13.33 8.72 -3.36
N ARG A 4 -12.55 9.22 -2.39
CA ARG A 4 -11.09 9.06 -2.38
C ARG A 4 -10.80 7.59 -2.08
N ARG A 5 -11.01 6.74 -3.09
CA ARG A 5 -10.61 5.34 -3.04
C ARG A 5 -9.10 5.33 -2.84
N TRP A 6 -8.67 4.66 -1.78
CA TRP A 6 -7.27 4.40 -1.47
C TRP A 6 -6.62 3.47 -2.52
N VAL A 7 -7.42 2.75 -3.32
CA VAL A 7 -7.00 2.20 -4.62
C VAL A 7 -7.42 3.15 -5.72
N ARG A 8 -6.48 3.54 -6.58
CA ARG A 8 -6.81 4.22 -7.83
C ARG A 8 -7.25 3.20 -8.88
N GLU A 9 -8.33 3.50 -9.59
CA GLU A 9 -8.84 2.65 -10.67
C GLU A 9 -7.76 2.45 -11.74
N GLU A 10 -7.01 3.50 -12.07
CA GLU A 10 -5.92 3.42 -13.05
C GLU A 10 -4.85 2.42 -12.62
N SER A 11 -4.51 2.37 -11.33
CA SER A 11 -3.52 1.41 -10.82
C SER A 11 -3.99 -0.03 -10.92
N ARG A 12 -5.29 -0.27 -10.76
CA ARG A 12 -5.86 -1.61 -10.93
C ARG A 12 -5.80 -2.05 -12.37
N ILE A 13 -6.21 -1.18 -13.30
CA ILE A 13 -6.13 -1.42 -14.74
C ILE A 13 -4.69 -1.69 -15.17
N THR A 14 -3.74 -0.86 -14.70
CA THR A 14 -2.32 -1.04 -15.00
C THR A 14 -1.79 -2.37 -14.46
N TRP A 15 -2.12 -2.71 -13.22
CA TRP A 15 -1.73 -4.00 -12.62
C TRP A 15 -2.29 -5.17 -13.41
N GLU A 16 -3.60 -5.22 -13.67
CA GLU A 16 -4.24 -6.29 -14.44
C GLU A 16 -3.66 -6.48 -15.86
N ALA A 17 -3.11 -5.42 -16.45
CA ALA A 17 -2.47 -5.46 -17.77
C ALA A 17 -1.03 -6.03 -17.76
N MET A 18 -0.41 -6.19 -16.58
CA MET A 18 0.94 -6.72 -16.47
C MET A 18 0.97 -8.22 -16.75
N SER A 19 2.12 -8.69 -17.23
CA SER A 19 2.38 -10.11 -17.42
C SER A 19 2.57 -10.83 -16.08
N ARG A 20 2.30 -12.15 -16.08
CA ARG A 20 2.56 -13.03 -14.95
C ARG A 20 3.99 -12.91 -14.40
N SER A 21 4.97 -12.76 -15.29
CA SER A 21 6.38 -12.60 -14.91
C SER A 21 6.61 -11.30 -14.15
N GLU A 22 5.96 -10.20 -14.54
CA GLU A 22 6.11 -8.90 -13.89
C GLU A 22 5.46 -8.91 -12.50
N HIS A 23 4.24 -9.44 -12.38
CA HIS A 23 3.62 -9.65 -11.07
C HIS A 23 4.50 -10.48 -10.14
N ALA A 24 4.98 -11.64 -10.63
CA ALA A 24 5.83 -12.52 -9.85
C ALA A 24 7.16 -11.86 -9.46
N ALA A 25 7.74 -11.05 -10.34
CA ALA A 25 8.98 -10.33 -10.05
C ALA A 25 8.79 -9.31 -8.93
N ILE A 26 7.72 -8.51 -8.99
CA ILE A 26 7.41 -7.49 -7.97
C ILE A 26 7.12 -8.15 -6.63
N VAL A 27 6.25 -9.16 -6.60
CA VAL A 27 5.93 -9.87 -5.35
C VAL A 27 7.19 -10.51 -4.78
N ARG A 28 8.01 -11.19 -5.58
CA ARG A 28 9.28 -11.79 -5.11
C ARG A 28 10.27 -10.74 -4.57
N ALA A 29 10.38 -9.58 -5.19
CA ALA A 29 11.24 -8.50 -4.70
C ALA A 29 10.79 -8.04 -3.30
N ALA A 30 9.49 -7.78 -3.13
CA ALA A 30 8.93 -7.44 -1.83
C ALA A 30 9.14 -8.54 -0.77
N LEU A 31 8.98 -9.82 -1.16
CA LEU A 31 9.21 -10.96 -0.27
C LEU A 31 10.67 -11.05 0.21
N LYS A 32 11.62 -10.57 -0.59
CA LYS A 32 13.04 -10.49 -0.22
C LYS A 32 13.39 -9.23 0.58
N GLY A 33 12.44 -8.32 0.81
CA GLY A 33 12.70 -7.00 1.38
C GLY A 33 13.45 -6.07 0.42
N GLU A 34 13.52 -6.42 -0.87
CA GLU A 34 14.10 -5.57 -1.91
C GLU A 34 13.03 -4.57 -2.35
N SER A 35 13.06 -3.36 -1.78
CA SER A 35 12.19 -2.29 -2.27
C SER A 35 12.63 -1.92 -3.69
N THR A 36 11.75 -2.06 -4.68
CA THR A 36 11.96 -1.52 -6.02
C THR A 36 12.31 -0.04 -5.91
N LYS A 37 13.39 0.39 -6.56
CA LYS A 37 13.80 1.81 -6.59
C LYS A 37 12.81 2.71 -7.35
N ASP A 38 11.84 2.11 -8.04
CA ASP A 38 10.79 2.82 -8.75
C ASP A 38 9.54 3.01 -7.89
N SER A 39 9.23 4.28 -7.62
CA SER A 39 8.05 4.72 -6.88
C SER A 39 6.72 4.38 -7.57
N ALA A 40 6.68 4.36 -8.91
CA ALA A 40 5.44 4.05 -9.64
C ALA A 40 5.07 2.57 -9.48
N THR A 41 6.04 1.68 -9.67
CA THR A 41 5.88 0.23 -9.44
C THR A 41 5.52 -0.07 -7.99
N ALA A 42 6.18 0.58 -7.02
CA ALA A 42 5.86 0.41 -5.61
C ALA A 42 4.42 0.83 -5.29
N LEU A 43 3.94 1.93 -5.87
CA LEU A 43 2.57 2.41 -5.68
C LEU A 43 1.53 1.45 -6.30
N LEU A 44 1.81 0.92 -7.50
CA LEU A 44 0.96 -0.10 -8.14
C LEU A 44 0.85 -1.35 -7.26
N ALA A 45 1.98 -1.86 -6.77
CA ALA A 45 2.03 -3.01 -5.89
C ALA A 45 1.30 -2.77 -4.56
N LEU A 46 1.41 -1.58 -3.99
CA LEU A 46 0.70 -1.20 -2.77
C LEU A 46 -0.82 -1.13 -3.01
N HIS A 47 -1.26 -0.55 -4.14
CA HIS A 47 -2.68 -0.52 -4.51
C HIS A 47 -3.26 -1.92 -4.73
N TRP A 48 -2.51 -2.82 -5.37
CA TRP A 48 -2.87 -4.23 -5.45
C TRP A 48 -2.98 -4.87 -4.07
N ALA A 49 -1.95 -4.72 -3.24
CA ALA A 49 -1.92 -5.31 -1.91
C ALA A 49 -3.15 -4.87 -1.11
N TRP A 50 -3.40 -3.58 -1.07
CA TRP A 50 -4.57 -3.08 -0.39
C TRP A 50 -5.88 -3.57 -1.02
N ALA A 51 -5.98 -3.73 -2.35
CA ALA A 51 -7.18 -4.31 -2.97
C ALA A 51 -7.46 -5.74 -2.43
N VAL A 52 -6.40 -6.51 -2.16
CA VAL A 52 -6.46 -7.86 -1.61
C VAL A 52 -6.84 -7.87 -0.12
N ILE A 53 -6.20 -7.04 0.71
CA ILE A 53 -6.36 -7.07 2.18
C ILE A 53 -7.26 -5.95 2.76
N GLY A 54 -7.80 -5.08 1.90
CA GLY A 54 -8.67 -3.95 2.22
C GLY A 54 -7.94 -2.66 2.64
N SER A 55 -8.68 -1.57 2.81
CA SER A 55 -8.47 -0.50 3.80
C SER A 55 -7.44 -0.67 4.91
N PRO A 56 -6.31 0.06 5.02
CA PRO A 56 -5.64 0.12 6.32
C PRO A 56 -6.61 0.58 7.44
N GLY A 57 -7.47 1.57 7.17
CA GLY A 57 -8.55 1.98 8.07
C GLY A 57 -9.70 0.97 8.26
N ALA A 58 -9.98 0.10 7.28
CA ALA A 58 -11.04 -0.93 7.38
C ALA A 58 -10.58 -2.20 8.14
N ARG A 59 -9.26 -2.43 8.24
CA ARG A 59 -8.67 -3.62 8.86
C ARG A 59 -8.71 -3.63 10.39
N ARG A 60 -9.13 -2.54 11.04
CA ARG A 60 -9.16 -2.41 12.51
C ARG A 60 -10.10 -3.36 13.27
N ARG A 61 -10.83 -4.30 12.62
CA ARG A 61 -11.89 -5.05 13.33
C ARG A 61 -12.02 -6.56 13.14
N TYR A 62 -11.22 -7.28 12.35
CA TYR A 62 -11.43 -8.74 12.23
C TYR A 62 -10.13 -9.54 12.16
N PRO A 63 -9.53 -9.93 13.31
CA PRO A 63 -8.35 -10.78 13.34
C PRO A 63 -8.58 -12.24 12.90
N TRP A 64 -9.84 -12.69 12.74
CA TRP A 64 -10.18 -14.13 12.68
C TRP A 64 -10.76 -14.63 11.35
N GLN A 65 -11.09 -13.74 10.40
CA GLN A 65 -11.77 -14.15 9.14
C GLN A 65 -10.83 -14.69 8.05
N ASP A 66 -9.51 -14.64 8.23
CA ASP A 66 -8.55 -15.10 7.22
C ASP A 66 -8.30 -16.62 7.21
N VAL A 67 -8.88 -17.37 8.15
CA VAL A 67 -8.51 -18.79 8.38
C VAL A 67 -9.36 -19.77 7.54
N PHE A 68 -10.48 -19.34 6.94
CA PHE A 68 -11.50 -20.27 6.39
C PHE A 68 -11.66 -20.30 4.86
N LEU A 69 -10.79 -19.65 4.09
CA LEU A 69 -10.90 -19.62 2.62
C LEU A 69 -9.74 -20.35 1.96
N ASP A 70 -9.71 -21.66 2.13
CA ASP A 70 -8.89 -22.54 1.31
C ASP A 70 -9.73 -23.73 0.85
N VAL A 71 -9.69 -23.99 -0.46
CA VAL A 71 -9.79 -25.28 -1.18
C VAL A 71 -10.21 -24.94 -2.62
N ARG A 72 -9.26 -24.50 -3.45
CA ARG A 72 -9.27 -24.76 -4.90
C ARG A 72 -7.83 -24.98 -5.38
N PRO A 73 -7.47 -26.19 -5.83
CA PRO A 73 -6.15 -26.45 -6.38
C PRO A 73 -5.96 -25.61 -7.64
N THR A 74 -4.93 -24.78 -7.65
CA THR A 74 -4.59 -23.94 -8.80
C THR A 74 -3.75 -24.77 -9.76
N ALA A 75 -4.08 -24.73 -11.06
CA ALA A 75 -3.13 -25.14 -12.08
C ALA A 75 -1.87 -24.27 -11.95
N PHE A 76 -0.69 -24.87 -11.86
CA PHE A 76 0.62 -24.21 -11.69
C PHE A 76 0.95 -23.13 -12.75
N LEU A 77 0.10 -22.94 -13.75
CA LEU A 77 0.28 -22.03 -14.87
C LEU A 77 -0.50 -20.71 -14.73
N THR A 78 -1.48 -20.61 -13.84
CA THR A 78 -2.33 -19.42 -13.73
C THR A 78 -1.65 -18.31 -12.95
N ASP A 79 -1.76 -17.08 -13.44
CA ASP A 79 -1.37 -15.90 -12.67
C ASP A 79 -2.35 -15.68 -11.51
N ILE A 80 -1.86 -15.89 -10.30
CA ILE A 80 -2.61 -15.77 -9.04
C ILE A 80 -2.50 -14.36 -8.45
N TYR A 81 -1.63 -13.52 -9.02
CA TYR A 81 -1.44 -12.14 -8.59
C TYR A 81 -2.09 -11.16 -9.56
N ASP A 82 -2.95 -11.65 -10.47
CA ASP A 82 -3.64 -10.87 -11.50
C ASP A 82 -4.60 -9.80 -10.98
N GLY A 83 -4.79 -9.68 -9.66
CA GLY A 83 -5.70 -8.71 -9.04
C GLY A 83 -7.19 -9.03 -9.23
N LYS A 84 -7.52 -10.23 -9.73
CA LYS A 84 -8.92 -10.66 -9.88
C LYS A 84 -9.48 -11.10 -8.52
N PRO A 85 -10.73 -10.72 -8.17
CA PRO A 85 -11.33 -11.02 -6.88
C PRO A 85 -11.32 -12.51 -6.48
N ARG A 86 -11.36 -13.42 -7.46
CA ARG A 86 -11.29 -14.88 -7.25
C ARG A 86 -9.98 -15.35 -6.64
N ASN A 87 -8.89 -14.60 -6.82
CA ASN A 87 -7.56 -14.92 -6.32
C ASN A 87 -7.26 -14.15 -5.02
N ASP A 88 -7.81 -12.95 -4.86
CA ASP A 88 -7.64 -12.10 -3.67
C ASP A 88 -8.13 -12.73 -2.36
N VAL A 89 -9.11 -13.64 -2.45
CA VAL A 89 -9.65 -14.37 -1.28
C VAL A 89 -8.70 -15.43 -0.73
N ARG A 90 -7.64 -15.80 -1.48
CA ARG A 90 -6.75 -16.90 -1.12
C ARG A 90 -5.79 -16.50 -0.02
N THR A 91 -5.63 -17.36 0.97
CA THR A 91 -4.80 -17.10 2.17
C THR A 91 -3.35 -16.73 1.83
N TYR A 92 -2.71 -17.42 0.88
CA TYR A 92 -1.33 -17.11 0.48
C TYR A 92 -1.22 -15.77 -0.25
N VAL A 93 -2.19 -15.41 -1.10
CA VAL A 93 -2.21 -14.10 -1.79
C VAL A 93 -2.36 -12.98 -0.76
N ARG A 94 -3.24 -13.14 0.23
CA ARG A 94 -3.41 -12.18 1.34
C ARG A 94 -2.14 -12.06 2.19
N ARG A 95 -1.45 -13.18 2.46
CA ARG A 95 -0.17 -13.19 3.18
C ARG A 95 0.91 -12.42 2.41
N ASP A 96 1.00 -12.64 1.11
CA ASP A 96 1.99 -11.97 0.27
C ASP A 96 1.65 -10.50 0.07
N ALA A 97 0.37 -10.14 -0.08
CA ALA A 97 -0.11 -8.76 -0.07
C ALA A 97 0.30 -8.00 1.19
N ARG A 98 0.21 -8.62 2.38
CA ARG A 98 0.73 -8.02 3.63
C ARG A 98 2.22 -7.74 3.59
N ARG A 99 3.00 -8.65 3.00
CA ARG A 99 4.45 -8.48 2.87
C ARG A 99 4.80 -7.39 1.85
N VAL A 100 4.06 -7.32 0.75
CA VAL A 100 4.16 -6.25 -0.25
C VAL A 100 3.86 -4.89 0.37
N GLU A 101 2.78 -4.78 1.16
CA GLU A 101 2.49 -3.56 1.90
C GLU A 101 3.62 -3.20 2.87
N ALA A 102 4.08 -4.14 3.70
CA ALA A 102 5.15 -3.89 4.66
C ALA A 102 6.47 -3.46 4.00
N ALA A 103 6.73 -3.92 2.78
CA ALA A 103 7.93 -3.55 2.01
C ALA A 103 7.81 -2.16 1.37
N TYR A 104 6.66 -1.83 0.77
CA TYR A 104 6.53 -0.63 -0.07
C TYR A 104 5.90 0.57 0.63
N LEU A 105 5.07 0.37 1.65
CA LEU A 105 4.45 1.48 2.37
C LEU A 105 5.51 2.41 3.00
N PRO A 106 6.51 1.92 3.77
CA PRO A 106 7.53 2.80 4.36
C PRO A 106 8.38 3.52 3.30
N PHE A 107 8.66 2.84 2.18
CA PHE A 107 9.40 3.41 1.06
C PHE A 107 8.63 4.59 0.44
N LEU A 108 7.35 4.41 0.13
CA LEU A 108 6.51 5.46 -0.45
C LEU A 108 6.27 6.62 0.53
N GLU A 109 6.11 6.32 1.81
CA GLU A 109 6.02 7.33 2.87
C GLU A 109 7.31 8.16 2.97
N SER A 110 8.49 7.53 2.85
CA SER A 110 9.77 8.23 2.85
C SER A 110 9.94 9.19 1.66
N LEU A 111 9.25 8.93 0.55
CA LEU A 111 9.23 9.78 -0.64
C LEU A 111 8.15 10.87 -0.59
N GLY A 112 7.34 10.92 0.46
CA GLY A 112 6.22 11.86 0.56
C GLY A 112 5.09 11.58 -0.43
N VAL A 113 4.99 10.36 -0.97
CA VAL A 113 3.89 9.98 -1.85
C VAL A 113 2.62 9.90 -1.01
N GLU A 114 1.64 10.75 -1.31
CA GLU A 114 0.33 10.73 -0.65
C GLU A 114 -0.42 9.44 -0.98
N THR A 115 -0.23 8.44 -0.13
CA THR A 115 -1.21 7.40 0.12
C THR A 115 -2.45 8.07 0.71
N ALA A 116 -3.66 7.80 0.20
CA ALA A 116 -4.87 8.61 0.49
C ALA A 116 -5.25 8.77 1.99
N GLU A 117 -4.60 8.03 2.89
CA GLU A 117 -4.68 8.21 4.35
C GLU A 117 -3.72 9.26 4.92
N ASN A 118 -2.58 9.53 4.26
CA ASN A 118 -1.59 10.52 4.70
C ASN A 118 -2.15 11.96 4.62
N SER A 119 -3.17 12.19 3.78
CA SER A 119 -3.86 13.48 3.70
C SER A 119 -4.69 13.83 4.95
N ARG A 120 -4.87 12.91 5.92
CA ARG A 120 -5.56 13.19 7.20
C ARG A 120 -4.63 13.57 8.35
N ALA A 121 -3.32 13.44 8.20
CA ALA A 121 -2.38 13.56 9.30
C ALA A 121 -1.33 14.67 9.12
N VAL A 122 -1.69 15.84 8.54
CA VAL A 122 -0.92 17.08 8.79
C VAL A 122 -1.87 18.29 8.74
N PRO A 123 -2.30 18.87 9.88
CA PRO A 123 -2.62 20.28 9.86
C PRO A 123 -1.30 21.03 9.62
N LYS A 124 -1.13 21.54 8.39
CA LYS A 124 -0.15 22.58 8.09
C LYS A 124 -0.55 23.84 8.86
N GLY A 125 -0.12 23.92 10.11
CA GLY A 125 -0.14 25.14 10.91
C GLY A 125 1.13 25.94 10.66
N CYS A 126 1.25 26.54 9.48
CA CYS A 126 2.05 27.76 9.35
C CYS A 126 1.27 28.89 10.04
N ALA A 127 1.79 29.39 11.16
CA ALA A 127 1.76 30.81 11.55
C ALA A 127 2.19 30.96 13.02
N ASN A 128 3.39 31.47 13.29
CA ASN A 128 3.52 32.83 13.79
C ASN A 128 4.98 33.22 14.01
N THR A 129 5.44 34.10 13.12
CA THR A 129 5.96 35.43 13.45
C THR A 129 7.01 35.52 14.55
N ALA A 130 8.22 35.85 14.08
CA ALA A 130 9.26 36.60 14.76
C ALA A 130 8.81 37.33 16.05
N ARG A 131 9.48 37.02 17.17
CA ARG A 131 9.59 37.96 18.28
C ARG A 131 11.06 38.21 18.58
N THR A 132 11.36 39.49 18.45
CA THR A 132 12.64 40.16 18.53
C THR A 132 13.33 39.92 19.86
N ARG A 133 14.63 39.69 19.76
CA ARG A 133 15.65 39.86 20.79
C ARG A 133 15.63 41.32 21.28
N THR A 134 15.48 41.54 22.57
CA THR A 134 16.00 42.75 23.21
C THR A 134 16.48 42.36 24.60
N GLU A 135 17.79 42.23 24.69
CA GLU A 135 18.56 42.19 25.92
C GLU A 135 18.41 43.54 26.63
N HIS A 136 18.16 43.54 27.94
CA HIS A 136 18.84 44.48 28.84
C HIS A 136 18.77 44.00 30.31
N PRO A 137 19.82 44.25 31.11
CA PRO A 137 20.07 43.64 32.41
C PRO A 137 19.43 44.43 33.56
N GLN A 138 19.29 43.73 34.69
CA GLN A 138 18.96 44.31 36.00
C GLN A 138 20.01 45.33 36.45
N PRO A 139 19.60 46.23 37.35
CA PRO A 139 20.01 46.07 38.75
C PRO A 139 18.84 45.89 39.73
#